data_AF-A0A919CS59-F1
#
_entry.id   AF-A0A919CS59-F1
#
_cell.length_a   1.000
_cell.length_b   1.000
_cell.length_c   1.000
_cell.angle_alpha   90.00
_cell.angle_beta   90.00
_cell.angle_gamma   90.00
#
_symmetry.space_group_name_H-M   'P 1'
#
loop_
_entity.id
_entity.type
_entity.pdbx_description
1 polymer ?
#
loop_
_entity_poly.entity_id
_entity_poly.type
_entity_poly.pdbx_seq_one_letter_code
_entity_poly.pdbx_strand_id
1 'polypeptide(L)'
;MRPFDTLIRLSEQQLDEKRKALSRLESGLEVARAGRAALDAELAAEQAAAAQSVEGARTYGAYARQMIARRQAADQLVADAEAAVEAAREEVRTAFAELKRYQITHDARLARIAEEQARKDQAVADETAQNLKRREGDRL
;
A
#
# COMPACT_ATOMS: atom_id res chain seq x y z
N MET A 1 14.21 -18.88 -18.42
CA MET A 1 13.30 -18.09 -17.56
C MET A 1 13.84 -16.66 -17.52
N ARG A 2 13.04 -15.63 -17.82
CA ARG A 2 13.52 -14.24 -17.88
C ARG A 2 13.65 -13.68 -16.45
N PRO A 3 14.83 -13.21 -16.02
CA PRO A 3 15.07 -12.75 -14.64
C PRO A 3 14.11 -11.65 -14.16
N PHE A 4 13.68 -10.76 -15.05
CA PHE A 4 12.77 -9.65 -14.75
C PHE A 4 11.36 -10.11 -14.40
N ASP A 5 10.82 -11.13 -15.07
CA ASP A 5 9.49 -11.66 -14.78
C ASP A 5 9.41 -12.21 -13.33
N THR A 6 10.52 -12.77 -12.83
CA THR A 6 10.63 -13.25 -11.45
C THR A 6 10.71 -12.10 -10.45
N LEU A 7 11.49 -11.05 -10.75
CA LEU A 7 11.58 -9.86 -9.89
C LEU A 7 10.26 -9.12 -9.78
N ILE A 8 9.54 -8.95 -10.90
CA ILE A 8 8.21 -8.33 -10.93
C ILE A 8 7.27 -9.10 -10.01
N ARG A 9 7.16 -10.43 -10.20
CA ARG A 9 6.30 -11.27 -9.36
C ARG A 9 6.64 -11.19 -7.88
N LEU A 10 7.92 -11.20 -7.54
CA LEU A 10 8.35 -11.05 -6.15
C LEU A 10 7.93 -9.69 -5.59
N SER A 11 8.10 -8.61 -6.34
CA SER A 11 7.69 -7.26 -5.92
C SER A 11 6.16 -7.09 -5.82
N GLU A 12 5.39 -7.79 -6.65
CA GLU A 12 3.92 -7.85 -6.53
C GLU A 12 3.51 -8.53 -5.22
N GLN A 13 4.13 -9.66 -4.88
CA GLN A 13 3.88 -10.36 -3.62
C GLN A 13 4.22 -9.49 -2.42
N GLN A 14 5.37 -8.80 -2.45
CA GLN A 14 5.76 -7.86 -1.40
C GLN A 14 4.76 -6.71 -1.26
N LEU A 15 4.30 -6.10 -2.36
CA LEU A 15 3.29 -5.05 -2.32
C LEU A 15 1.98 -5.56 -1.69
N ASP A 16 1.54 -6.75 -2.04
CA ASP A 16 0.33 -7.36 -1.47
C ASP A 16 0.47 -7.66 0.02
N GLU A 17 1.64 -8.12 0.48
CA GLU A 17 1.94 -8.29 1.89
C GLU A 17 1.87 -6.97 2.66
N LYS A 18 2.47 -5.90 2.10
CA LYS A 18 2.43 -4.55 2.71
C LYS A 18 1.01 -4.00 2.77
N ARG A 19 0.20 -4.19 1.72
CA ARG A 19 -1.22 -3.80 1.71
C ARG A 19 -2.03 -4.55 2.75
N LYS A 20 -1.79 -5.86 2.91
CA LYS A 20 -2.45 -6.66 3.97
C LYS A 20 -2.04 -6.17 5.36
N ALA A 21 -0.77 -5.83 5.56
CA ALA A 21 -0.29 -5.27 6.83
C ALA A 21 -0.96 -3.91 7.13
N LEU A 22 -1.01 -3.00 6.15
CA LEU A 22 -1.72 -1.72 6.26
C LEU A 22 -3.20 -1.92 6.64
N SER A 23 -3.92 -2.81 5.95
CA SER A 23 -5.33 -3.09 6.22
C SER A 23 -5.57 -3.61 7.65
N ARG A 24 -4.64 -4.41 8.20
CA ARG A 24 -4.70 -4.87 9.60
C ARG A 24 -4.51 -3.71 10.58
N LEU A 25 -3.56 -2.81 10.30
CA LEU A 25 -3.32 -1.62 11.12
C LEU A 25 -4.50 -0.65 11.08
N GLU A 26 -5.09 -0.42 9.91
CA GLU A 26 -6.29 0.41 9.75
C GLU A 26 -7.47 -0.18 10.54
N SER A 27 -7.67 -1.50 10.48
CA SER A 27 -8.66 -2.17 11.33
C SER A 27 -8.38 -1.96 12.82
N GLY A 28 -7.13 -2.04 13.24
CA GLY A 28 -6.71 -1.79 14.64
C GLY A 28 -6.97 -0.35 15.08
N LEU A 29 -6.71 0.62 14.21
CA LEU A 29 -6.99 2.03 14.45
C LEU A 29 -8.49 2.29 14.64
N GLU A 30 -9.34 1.69 13.80
CA GLU A 30 -10.79 1.82 13.95
C GLU A 30 -11.29 1.22 15.28
N VAL A 31 -10.73 0.10 15.72
CA VAL A 31 -11.01 -0.47 17.04
C VAL A 31 -10.58 0.48 18.18
N ALA A 32 -9.38 1.07 18.08
CA ALA A 32 -8.90 2.02 19.08
C ALA A 32 -9.79 3.28 19.17
N ARG A 33 -10.20 3.82 18.02
CA ARG A 33 -11.12 4.97 17.93
C ARG A 33 -12.49 4.64 18.52
N ALA A 34 -13.04 3.46 18.21
CA ALA A 34 -14.30 3.00 18.78
C ALA A 34 -14.21 2.86 20.30
N GLY A 35 -13.12 2.29 20.82
CA GLY A 35 -12.88 2.19 22.27
C GLY A 35 -12.81 3.55 22.95
N ARG A 36 -12.11 4.52 22.34
CA ARG A 36 -12.05 5.90 22.83
C ARG A 36 -13.44 6.57 22.83
N ALA A 37 -14.21 6.41 21.77
CA ALA A 37 -15.58 6.95 21.71
C ALA A 37 -16.52 6.31 22.74
N ALA A 38 -16.36 5.01 23.02
CA ALA A 38 -17.12 4.33 24.07
C ALA A 38 -16.80 4.87 25.46
N LEU A 39 -15.51 5.15 25.75
CA LEU A 39 -15.10 5.80 27.01
C LEU A 39 -15.70 7.21 27.15
N ASP A 40 -15.77 7.98 26.06
CA ASP A 40 -16.41 9.30 26.06
C ASP A 40 -17.90 9.20 26.40
N ALA A 41 -18.60 8.22 25.84
CA ALA A 41 -20.02 7.97 26.13
C ALA A 41 -20.24 7.50 27.58
N GLU A 42 -19.39 6.62 28.10
CA GLU A 42 -19.44 6.16 29.50
C GLU A 42 -19.24 7.33 30.47
N LEU A 43 -18.26 8.19 30.22
CA LEU A 43 -18.01 9.38 31.04
C LEU A 43 -19.20 10.33 31.06
N ALA A 44 -19.83 10.57 29.91
CA ALA A 44 -21.01 11.43 29.82
C ALA A 44 -22.20 10.85 30.60
N ALA A 45 -22.42 9.53 30.52
CA ALA A 45 -23.47 8.85 31.26
C ALA A 45 -23.24 8.92 32.79
N GLU A 46 -22.01 8.67 33.24
CA GLU A 46 -21.66 8.73 34.66
C GLU A 46 -21.78 10.16 35.21
N GLN A 47 -21.37 11.17 34.43
CA GLN A 47 -21.52 12.58 34.82
C GLN A 47 -22.99 12.95 35.00
N ALA A 48 -23.86 12.49 34.09
CA ALA A 48 -25.29 12.72 34.19
C ALA A 48 -25.91 12.04 35.41
N ALA A 49 -25.49 10.81 35.73
CA ALA A 49 -25.95 10.08 36.91
C ALA A 49 -25.49 10.72 38.22
N ALA A 50 -24.21 11.11 38.31
CA ALA A 50 -23.66 11.77 39.47
C ALA A 50 -24.33 13.12 39.78
N ALA A 51 -24.78 13.85 38.75
CA ALA A 51 -25.50 15.11 38.90
C ALA A 51 -26.90 14.96 39.52
N GLN A 52 -27.47 13.74 39.58
CA GLN A 52 -28.81 13.50 40.11
C GLN A 52 -28.85 13.35 41.64
N SER A 53 -27.72 13.27 42.34
CA SER A 53 -27.70 13.16 43.80
C SER A 53 -26.47 13.81 44.45
N VAL A 54 -26.64 14.34 45.67
CA VAL A 54 -25.54 14.93 46.47
C VAL A 54 -24.47 13.88 46.81
N GLU A 55 -24.88 12.62 46.98
CA GLU A 55 -23.97 11.51 47.26
C GLU A 55 -23.17 11.11 46.01
N GLY A 56 -23.81 11.06 44.84
CA GLY A 56 -23.15 10.86 43.55
C GLY A 56 -22.15 11.98 43.21
N ALA A 57 -22.50 13.23 43.49
CA ALA A 57 -21.59 14.35 43.31
C ALA A 57 -20.31 14.24 44.18
N ARG A 58 -20.42 13.65 45.38
CA ARG A 58 -19.27 13.43 46.27
C ARG A 58 -18.35 12.30 45.80
N THR A 59 -18.91 11.22 45.25
CA THR A 59 -18.12 10.06 44.80
C THR A 59 -17.53 10.24 43.39
N TYR A 60 -18.14 11.07 42.55
CA TYR A 60 -17.73 11.33 41.17
C TYR A 60 -16.27 11.82 41.04
N GLY A 61 -15.76 12.59 41.99
CA GLY A 61 -14.39 13.12 41.93
C GLY A 61 -13.30 12.04 41.85
N ALA A 62 -13.51 10.88 42.48
CA ALA A 62 -12.57 9.75 42.39
C ALA A 62 -12.67 9.03 41.03
N TYR A 63 -13.90 8.80 40.56
CA TYR A 63 -14.16 8.22 39.24
C TYR A 63 -13.58 9.09 38.11
N ALA A 64 -13.81 10.41 38.16
CA ALA A 64 -13.34 11.34 37.14
C ALA A 64 -11.80 11.30 36.98
N ARG A 65 -11.04 11.18 38.08
CA ARG A 65 -9.57 11.05 38.00
C ARG A 65 -9.13 9.76 37.32
N GLN A 66 -9.77 8.64 37.62
CA GLN A 66 -9.47 7.37 36.97
C GLN A 66 -9.85 7.40 35.48
N MET A 67 -10.98 8.04 35.14
CA MET A 67 -11.44 8.15 33.77
C MET A 67 -10.55 9.07 32.93
N ILE A 68 -10.03 10.17 33.49
CA ILE A 68 -9.04 11.02 32.80
C ILE A 68 -7.81 10.21 32.40
N ALA A 69 -7.26 9.40 33.31
CA ALA A 69 -6.10 8.56 33.00
C ALA A 69 -6.41 7.52 31.91
N ARG A 70 -7.61 6.92 31.94
CA ARG A 70 -8.05 5.98 30.88
C ARG A 70 -8.22 6.65 29.53
N ARG A 71 -8.81 7.86 29.48
CA ARG A 71 -8.94 8.64 28.24
C ARG A 71 -7.59 9.03 27.67
N GLN A 72 -6.66 9.51 28.50
CA GLN A 72 -5.30 9.82 28.06
C GLN A 72 -4.59 8.60 27.47
N ALA A 73 -4.73 7.43 28.10
CA ALA A 73 -4.19 6.18 27.57
C ALA A 73 -4.84 5.78 26.22
N ALA A 74 -6.16 5.95 26.08
CA ALA A 74 -6.88 5.68 24.84
C ALA A 74 -6.51 6.66 23.71
N ASP A 75 -6.38 7.96 24.02
CA ASP A 75 -5.93 8.97 23.07
C ASP A 75 -4.49 8.68 22.59
N GLN A 76 -3.60 8.27 23.51
CA GLN A 76 -2.24 7.85 23.13
C GLN A 76 -2.25 6.61 22.25
N LEU A 77 -3.06 5.60 22.57
CA LEU A 77 -3.22 4.40 21.76
C LEU A 77 -3.68 4.74 20.34
N VAL A 78 -4.64 5.67 20.19
CA VAL A 78 -5.11 6.14 18.89
C VAL A 78 -3.98 6.85 18.15
N ALA A 79 -3.24 7.75 18.80
CA ALA A 79 -2.13 8.47 18.18
C ALA A 79 -1.03 7.52 17.69
N ASP A 80 -0.66 6.52 18.50
CA ASP A 80 0.34 5.51 18.14
C ASP A 80 -0.15 4.65 16.95
N ALA A 81 -1.43 4.27 16.94
CA ALA A 81 -2.02 3.53 15.83
C ALA A 81 -2.09 4.36 14.53
N GLU A 82 -2.40 5.65 14.62
CA GLU A 82 -2.37 6.58 13.48
C GLU A 82 -0.97 6.72 12.89
N ALA A 83 0.04 6.87 13.75
CA ALA A 83 1.44 6.92 13.33
C ALA A 83 1.88 5.61 12.64
N ALA A 84 1.47 4.46 13.17
CA ALA A 84 1.75 3.16 12.57
C ALA A 84 1.07 2.98 11.21
N VAL A 85 -0.18 3.42 11.06
CA VAL A 85 -0.89 3.41 9.77
C VAL A 85 -0.16 4.28 8.75
N GLU A 86 0.28 5.49 9.13
CA GLU A 86 0.97 6.37 8.20
C GLU A 86 2.34 5.81 7.79
N ALA A 87 3.10 5.23 8.72
CA ALA A 87 4.34 4.53 8.38
C ALA A 87 4.08 3.37 7.39
N ALA A 88 3.03 2.57 7.61
CA ALA A 88 2.67 1.47 6.71
C ALA A 88 2.23 1.97 5.32
N ARG A 89 1.59 3.14 5.22
CA ARG A 89 1.27 3.78 3.94
C ARG A 89 2.52 4.17 3.16
N GLU A 90 3.54 4.68 3.83
CA GLU A 90 4.84 4.95 3.21
C GLU A 90 5.52 3.68 2.71
N GLU A 91 5.44 2.58 3.46
CA GLU A 91 5.96 1.28 3.02
C GLU A 91 5.25 0.77 1.76
N VAL A 92 3.91 0.88 1.71
CA VAL A 92 3.12 0.52 0.52
C VAL A 92 3.51 1.40 -0.68
N ARG A 93 3.66 2.70 -0.48
CA ARG A 93 4.11 3.64 -1.53
C ARG A 93 5.48 3.26 -2.07
N THR A 94 6.42 2.93 -1.18
CA THR A 94 7.78 2.52 -1.55
C THR A 94 7.78 1.20 -2.34
N ALA A 95 7.06 0.18 -1.87
CA ALA A 95 6.93 -1.11 -2.56
C ALA A 95 6.28 -0.96 -3.95
N PHE A 96 5.27 -0.09 -4.07
CA PHE A 96 4.63 0.20 -5.35
C PHE A 96 5.58 0.89 -6.34
N ALA A 97 6.36 1.88 -5.87
CA ALA A 97 7.35 2.56 -6.70
C ALA A 97 8.43 1.58 -7.21
N GLU A 98 8.86 0.65 -6.37
CA GLU A 98 9.80 -0.40 -6.75
C GLU A 98 9.23 -1.36 -7.81
N LEU A 99 8.00 -1.85 -7.61
CA LEU A 99 7.30 -2.65 -8.62
C LEU A 99 7.24 -1.92 -9.97
N LYS A 100 6.87 -0.64 -9.96
CA LYS A 100 6.78 0.16 -11.18
C LYS A 100 8.13 0.34 -11.87
N ARG A 101 9.21 0.52 -11.10
CA ARG A 101 10.58 0.56 -11.64
C ARG A 101 10.93 -0.73 -12.38
N TYR A 102 10.61 -1.89 -11.82
CA TYR A 102 10.86 -3.18 -12.49
C TYR A 102 10.03 -3.34 -13.76
N GLN A 103 8.74 -2.99 -13.72
CA GLN A 103 7.85 -3.04 -14.88
C GLN A 103 8.37 -2.17 -16.03
N ILE A 104 8.68 -0.89 -15.76
CA ILE A 104 9.18 0.04 -16.77
C ILE A 104 10.50 -0.46 -17.38
N THR A 105 11.42 -0.97 -16.54
CA THR A 105 12.71 -1.49 -17.01
C THR A 105 12.54 -2.72 -17.90
N HIS A 106 11.60 -3.61 -17.54
CA HIS A 106 11.29 -4.79 -18.31
C HIS A 106 10.69 -4.42 -19.68
N ASP A 107 9.70 -3.53 -19.69
CA ASP A 107 9.03 -3.07 -20.91
C ASP A 107 10.02 -2.39 -21.87
N ALA A 108 10.89 -1.52 -21.35
CA ALA A 108 11.94 -0.88 -22.14
C ALA A 108 12.90 -1.92 -22.76
N ARG A 109 13.21 -3.01 -22.05
CA ARG A 109 14.04 -4.09 -22.59
C ARG A 109 13.30 -4.89 -23.66
N LEU A 110 12.03 -5.20 -23.46
CA LEU A 110 11.22 -5.90 -24.46
C LEU A 110 11.10 -5.07 -25.76
N ALA A 111 10.88 -3.76 -25.64
CA ALA A 111 10.83 -2.86 -26.78
C ALA A 111 12.15 -2.87 -27.58
N ARG A 112 13.30 -2.82 -26.91
CA ARG A 112 14.62 -2.90 -27.57
C ARG A 112 14.83 -4.23 -28.30
N ILE A 113 14.42 -5.34 -27.69
CA ILE A 113 14.53 -6.66 -28.31
C ILE A 113 13.63 -6.74 -29.54
N ALA A 114 12.40 -6.23 -29.46
CA ALA A 114 11.48 -6.20 -30.59
C ALA A 114 12.00 -5.33 -31.74
N GLU A 115 12.57 -4.17 -31.44
CA GLU A 115 13.19 -3.29 -32.45
C GLU A 115 14.42 -3.94 -33.10
N GLU A 116 15.25 -4.63 -32.33
CA GLU A 116 16.39 -5.38 -32.88
C GLU A 116 15.94 -6.54 -33.78
N GLN A 117 14.88 -7.27 -33.39
CA GLN A 117 14.29 -8.33 -34.21
C GLN A 117 13.70 -7.76 -35.51
N ALA A 118 12.90 -6.70 -35.43
CA ALA A 118 12.32 -6.05 -36.61
C ALA A 118 13.41 -5.56 -37.58
N ARG A 119 14.53 -5.01 -37.07
CA ARG A 119 15.67 -4.61 -37.91
C ARG A 119 16.33 -5.81 -38.59
N LYS A 120 16.50 -6.93 -37.90
CA LYS A 120 17.05 -8.17 -38.49
C LYS A 120 16.13 -8.74 -39.55
N ASP A 121 14.82 -8.79 -39.27
CA ASP A 121 13.81 -9.31 -40.19
C ASP A 121 13.74 -8.45 -41.47
N GLN A 122 13.81 -7.12 -41.33
CA GLN A 122 13.87 -6.20 -42.46
C GLN A 122 15.12 -6.42 -43.32
N ALA A 123 16.30 -6.56 -42.69
CA ALA A 123 17.55 -6.80 -43.42
C ALA A 123 17.50 -8.11 -44.24
N VAL A 124 16.92 -9.17 -43.67
CA VAL A 124 16.70 -10.44 -44.37
C VAL A 124 15.71 -10.28 -45.53
N ALA A 125 14.61 -9.56 -45.31
CA ALA A 125 13.63 -9.28 -46.37
C ALA A 125 14.26 -8.50 -47.54
N ASP A 126 15.06 -7.47 -47.24
CA ASP A 126 15.75 -6.68 -48.25
C ASP A 126 16.77 -7.51 -49.04
N GLU A 127 17.55 -8.37 -48.36
CA GLU A 127 18.50 -9.28 -49.01
C GLU A 127 17.79 -10.25 -49.97
N THR A 128 16.68 -10.86 -49.53
CA THR A 128 15.91 -11.80 -50.37
C THR A 128 15.31 -11.10 -51.60
N ALA A 129 14.80 -9.87 -51.44
CA ALA A 129 14.29 -9.07 -52.55
C ALA A 129 15.38 -8.71 -53.57
N GLN A 130 16.57 -8.32 -53.12
CA GLN A 130 17.71 -8.05 -54.00
C GLN A 130 18.17 -9.32 -54.75
N ASN A 131 18.21 -10.46 -54.06
CA ASN A 131 18.55 -11.75 -54.67
C ASN A 131 17.54 -12.16 -55.75
N LEU A 132 16.24 -11.93 -55.51
CA LEU A 132 15.19 -12.21 -56.50
C LEU A 132 15.36 -11.33 -57.75
N LYS A 133 15.52 -10.01 -57.57
CA LYS A 133 15.73 -9.08 -58.69
C LYS A 133 16.97 -9.42 -59.53
N ARG A 134 18.09 -9.81 -58.89
CA ARG A 134 19.31 -10.23 -59.62
C ARG A 134 19.04 -11.43 -60.54
N ARG A 135 18.32 -12.44 -60.04
CA ARG A 135 17.96 -13.63 -60.82
C ARG A 135 17.03 -13.34 -62.00
N GLU A 136 16.19 -12.31 -61.90
CA GLU A 136 15.34 -11.87 -63.01
C GLU A 136 16.16 -11.13 -64.08
N GLY A 137 17.14 -10.32 -63.67
CA GLY A 137 18.05 -9.63 -64.58
C GLY A 137 18.97 -10.56 -65.37
N ASP A 138 19.46 -11.64 -64.76
CA ASP A 138 20.32 -12.64 -65.40
C ASP A 138 19.58 -13.57 -66.41
N ARG A 139 18.24 -13.47 -66.47
CA ARG A 139 17.38 -14.28 -67.37
C ARG A 139 16.96 -13.55 -68.65
N LEU A 140 17.43 -12.32 -68.86
CA LEU A 140 17.24 -11.51 -70.08
C LEU A 140 18.53 -11.46 -70.89
#